data_AF-S4PU54-F1
#
_entry.id   AF-S4PU54-F1
#
_cell.length_a   1.000
_cell.length_b   1.000
_cell.length_c   1.000
_cell.angle_alpha   90.00
_cell.angle_beta   90.00
_cell.angle_gamma   90.00
#
_symmetry.space_group_name_H-M   'P 1'
#
loop_
_entity.id
_entity.type
_entity.pdbx_description
1 polymer ?
#
loop_
_entity_poly.entity_id
_entity_poly.type
_entity_poly.pdbx_seq_one_letter_code
_entity_poly.pdbx_strand_id
1 'polypeptide(L)'
;MNMAFQAEQKVKQRILCCLGTEQMFRLLGDGDTRVIMKTLGLLRNLLSTRNHIDAIMAEYSSQVMQAVIVVLEGSYPAEVKEQALCILGNIGDGEKAKDLIMANEDVLRKLVDYLA
;
A
#
# COMPACT_ATOMS: atom_id res chain seq x y z
N MET A 1 -0.73 14.16 5.42
CA MET A 1 -2.09 13.80 4.96
C MET A 1 -2.29 14.39 3.56
N ASN A 2 -2.94 13.70 2.62
CA ASN A 2 -3.16 14.22 1.24
C ASN A 2 -4.64 14.11 0.83
N MET A 3 -4.96 14.53 -0.41
CA MET A 3 -6.33 14.64 -0.93
C MET A 3 -7.14 13.34 -0.87
N ALA A 4 -6.50 12.17 -0.76
CA ALA A 4 -7.20 10.89 -0.67
C ALA A 4 -7.73 10.55 0.74
N PHE A 5 -7.19 11.15 1.82
CA PHE A 5 -7.38 10.65 3.19
C PHE A 5 -8.84 10.62 3.68
N GLN A 6 -9.71 11.46 3.11
CA GLN A 6 -11.16 11.49 3.37
C GLN A 6 -11.99 11.62 2.08
N ALA A 7 -11.39 11.27 0.94
CA ALA A 7 -12.12 11.25 -0.31
C ALA A 7 -13.16 10.13 -0.32
N GLU A 8 -14.28 10.39 -1.00
CA GLU A 8 -15.30 9.37 -1.28
C GLU A 8 -14.68 8.16 -1.99
N GLN A 9 -15.25 6.97 -1.76
CA GLN A 9 -14.76 5.73 -2.35
C GLN A 9 -14.56 5.83 -3.87
N LYS A 10 -15.54 6.40 -4.59
CA LYS A 10 -15.48 6.58 -6.04
C LYS A 10 -14.31 7.45 -6.48
N VAL A 11 -13.96 8.47 -5.69
CA VAL A 11 -12.79 9.32 -5.96
C VAL A 11 -11.50 8.54 -5.74
N LYS A 12 -11.41 7.76 -4.65
CA LYS A 12 -10.24 6.91 -4.37
C LYS A 12 -10.01 5.87 -5.49
N GLN A 13 -11.07 5.21 -5.96
CA GLN A 13 -10.99 4.28 -7.09
C GLN A 13 -10.56 4.99 -8.38
N ARG A 14 -11.11 6.18 -8.68
CA ARG A 14 -10.67 6.98 -9.83
C ARG A 14 -9.19 7.36 -9.75
N ILE A 15 -8.68 7.70 -8.57
CA ILE A 15 -7.26 7.99 -8.38
C ILE A 15 -6.41 6.76 -8.73
N LEU A 16 -6.77 5.57 -8.24
CA LEU A 16 -6.05 4.33 -8.56
C LEU A 16 -6.11 3.98 -10.04
N CYS A 17 -7.30 4.10 -10.64
CA CYS A 17 -7.51 3.87 -12.07
C CYS A 17 -6.67 4.84 -12.92
N CYS A 18 -6.67 6.13 -12.59
CA CYS A 18 -5.89 7.14 -13.31
C CYS A 18 -4.38 7.02 -13.08
N LEU A 19 -3.95 6.64 -11.87
CA LEU A 19 -2.54 6.38 -11.59
C LEU A 19 -2.06 5.19 -12.42
N GLY A 20 -2.81 4.09 -12.39
CA GLY A 20 -2.44 2.87 -13.08
C GLY A 20 -1.22 2.16 -12.48
N THR A 21 -1.13 0.86 -12.75
CA THR A 21 -0.08 0.00 -12.17
C THR A 21 1.32 0.45 -12.59
N GLU A 22 1.52 0.74 -13.88
CA GLU A 22 2.85 1.05 -14.44
C GLU A 22 3.44 2.33 -13.82
N GLN A 23 2.65 3.41 -13.76
CA GLN A 23 3.11 4.67 -13.18
C GLN A 23 3.34 4.54 -11.68
N MET A 24 2.52 3.77 -10.97
CA MET A 24 2.73 3.52 -9.53
C MET A 24 4.10 2.87 -9.29
N PHE A 25 4.45 1.81 -10.03
CA PHE A 25 5.76 1.17 -9.88
C PHE A 25 6.92 2.04 -10.36
N ARG A 26 6.71 2.85 -11.41
CA ARG A 26 7.69 3.85 -11.85
C ARG A 26 8.03 4.85 -10.74
N LEU A 27 7.03 5.32 -10.00
CA LEU A 27 7.22 6.26 -8.88
C LEU A 27 7.85 5.59 -7.65
N LEU A 28 7.60 4.29 -7.42
CA LEU A 28 8.24 3.55 -6.35
C LEU A 28 9.71 3.22 -6.64
N GLY A 29 10.10 3.14 -7.91
CA GLY A 29 11.49 2.97 -8.35
C GLY A 29 12.25 4.29 -8.57
N ASP A 30 11.71 5.41 -8.12
CA ASP A 30 12.35 6.72 -8.29
C ASP A 30 13.62 6.84 -7.43
N GLY A 31 14.66 7.51 -7.93
CA GLY A 31 15.89 7.73 -7.18
C GLY A 31 15.74 8.71 -6.01
N ASP A 32 14.72 9.56 -6.03
CA ASP A 32 14.39 10.48 -4.94
C ASP A 32 13.43 9.82 -3.95
N THR A 33 13.94 9.53 -2.75
CA THR A 33 13.16 8.95 -1.64
C THR A 33 11.89 9.76 -1.32
N ARG A 34 11.88 11.08 -1.56
CA ARG A 34 10.69 11.91 -1.33
C ARG A 34 9.55 11.54 -2.26
N VAL A 35 9.83 11.15 -3.51
CA VAL A 35 8.82 10.71 -4.48
C VAL A 35 8.21 9.38 -4.03
N ILE A 36 9.06 8.44 -3.60
CA ILE A 36 8.62 7.15 -3.04
C ILE A 36 7.72 7.38 -1.82
N MET A 37 8.16 8.22 -0.88
CA MET A 37 7.40 8.55 0.33
C MET A 37 6.03 9.16 0.02
N LYS A 38 5.95 10.06 -0.96
CA LYS A 38 4.67 10.66 -1.38
C LYS A 38 3.76 9.62 -2.04
N THR A 39 4.33 8.69 -2.80
CA THR A 39 3.61 7.60 -3.47
C THR A 39 3.03 6.62 -2.44
N LEU A 40 3.84 6.17 -1.47
CA LEU A 40 3.36 5.31 -0.38
C LEU A 40 2.35 6.03 0.51
N GLY A 41 2.58 7.31 0.80
CA GLY A 41 1.61 8.15 1.53
C GLY A 41 0.27 8.28 0.80
N LEU A 42 0.26 8.26 -0.53
CA LEU A 42 -0.97 8.18 -1.32
C LEU A 42 -1.66 6.84 -1.17
N LEU A 43 -0.94 5.73 -1.37
CA LEU A 43 -1.50 4.37 -1.19
C LEU A 43 -2.10 4.17 0.20
N ARG A 44 -1.37 4.58 1.24
CA ARG A 44 -1.85 4.54 2.63
C ARG A 44 -3.16 5.29 2.81
N ASN A 45 -3.28 6.50 2.24
CA ASN A 45 -4.48 7.33 2.38
C ASN A 45 -5.65 6.84 1.52
N LEU A 46 -5.40 6.14 0.41
CA LEU A 46 -6.46 5.45 -0.32
C LEU A 46 -7.07 4.34 0.56
N LEU A 47 -6.25 3.66 1.35
CA LEU A 47 -6.66 2.60 2.27
C LEU A 47 -6.97 3.09 3.69
N SER A 48 -7.27 4.37 3.92
CA SER A 48 -7.48 4.92 5.27
C SER A 48 -8.88 4.75 5.86
N THR A 49 -9.83 4.15 5.11
CA THR A 49 -11.25 4.11 5.50
C THR A 49 -11.74 2.67 5.43
N ARG A 50 -12.14 2.09 6.57
CA ARG A 50 -12.51 0.66 6.70
C ARG A 50 -13.43 0.16 5.58
N ASN A 51 -14.55 0.84 5.34
CA ASN A 51 -15.52 0.46 4.31
C ASN A 51 -14.97 0.55 2.87
N HIS A 52 -13.91 1.34 2.63
CA HIS A 52 -13.29 1.46 1.32
C HIS A 52 -12.17 0.44 1.11
N ILE A 53 -11.53 -0.03 2.18
CA ILE A 53 -10.39 -0.95 2.12
C ILE A 53 -10.78 -2.22 1.38
N ASP A 54 -11.87 -2.89 1.79
CA ASP A 54 -12.31 -4.13 1.15
C ASP A 54 -12.64 -3.94 -0.33
N ALA A 55 -13.30 -2.84 -0.69
CA ALA A 55 -13.67 -2.56 -2.07
C ALA A 55 -12.46 -2.24 -2.96
N ILE A 56 -11.48 -1.51 -2.44
CA ILE A 56 -10.23 -1.21 -3.15
C ILE A 56 -9.42 -2.50 -3.31
N MET A 57 -9.27 -3.28 -2.24
CA MET A 57 -8.47 -4.51 -2.28
C MET A 57 -9.12 -5.61 -3.13
N ALA A 58 -10.44 -5.64 -3.26
CA ALA A 58 -11.12 -6.54 -4.20
C ALA A 58 -10.68 -6.33 -5.66
N GLU A 59 -10.33 -5.11 -6.04
CA GLU A 59 -9.98 -4.75 -7.43
C GLU A 59 -8.47 -4.57 -7.64
N TYR A 60 -7.74 -4.07 -6.63
CA TYR A 60 -6.34 -3.64 -6.75
C TYR A 60 -5.38 -4.41 -5.82
N SER A 61 -5.80 -5.53 -5.22
CA SER A 61 -4.98 -6.28 -4.25
C SER A 61 -3.61 -6.67 -4.79
N SER A 62 -3.53 -7.21 -6.00
CA SER A 62 -2.26 -7.65 -6.60
C SER A 62 -1.25 -6.49 -6.66
N GLN A 63 -1.70 -5.33 -7.16
CA GLN A 63 -0.86 -4.15 -7.33
C GLN A 63 -0.43 -3.56 -5.98
N VAL A 64 -1.36 -3.44 -5.04
CA VAL A 64 -1.10 -2.89 -3.70
C VAL A 64 -0.16 -3.79 -2.92
N MET A 65 -0.40 -5.10 -2.91
CA MET A 65 0.44 -6.07 -2.21
C MET A 65 1.84 -6.12 -2.82
N GLN A 66 1.95 -6.12 -4.15
CA GLN A 66 3.26 -6.10 -4.81
C GLN A 66 4.03 -4.81 -4.51
N ALA A 67 3.37 -3.65 -4.46
CA ALA A 67 4.00 -2.39 -4.06
C ALA A 67 4.56 -2.45 -2.63
N VAL A 68 3.82 -3.07 -1.69
CA VAL A 68 4.30 -3.29 -0.32
C VAL A 68 5.51 -4.23 -0.31
N ILE A 69 5.46 -5.36 -1.00
CA ILE A 69 6.55 -6.34 -1.06
C ILE A 69 7.84 -5.70 -1.60
N VAL A 70 7.75 -4.99 -2.73
CA VAL A 70 8.91 -4.29 -3.33
C VAL A 70 9.59 -3.35 -2.32
N VAL A 71 8.81 -2.64 -1.50
CA VAL A 71 9.37 -1.73 -0.50
C VAL A 71 9.96 -2.46 0.70
N LEU A 72 9.30 -3.54 1.17
CA LEU A 72 9.81 -4.32 2.29
C LEU A 72 11.06 -5.13 1.94
N GLU A 73 11.19 -5.60 0.70
CA GLU A 73 12.37 -6.33 0.23
C GLU A 73 13.50 -5.41 -0.21
N GLY A 74 13.18 -4.20 -0.68
CA GLY A 74 14.14 -3.24 -1.17
C GLY A 74 15.10 -2.70 -0.10
N SER A 75 16.24 -2.19 -0.55
CA SER A 75 17.23 -1.49 0.28
C SER A 75 16.81 -0.04 0.53
N TYR A 76 15.60 0.13 1.09
CA TYR A 76 15.06 1.44 1.44
C TYR A 76 15.34 1.80 2.91
N PRO A 77 15.45 3.10 3.24
CA PRO A 77 15.52 3.58 4.62
C PRO A 77 14.33 3.10 5.46
N ALA A 78 14.53 2.99 6.77
CA ALA A 78 13.51 2.51 7.71
C ALA A 78 12.19 3.31 7.63
N GLU A 79 12.27 4.64 7.46
CA GLU A 79 11.10 5.52 7.31
C GLU A 79 10.21 5.17 6.10
N VAL A 80 10.81 4.66 5.01
CA VAL A 80 10.08 4.23 3.82
C VAL A 80 9.41 2.89 4.07
N LYS A 81 10.14 1.96 4.71
CA LYS A 81 9.62 0.64 5.10
C LYS A 81 8.46 0.75 6.08
N GLU A 82 8.53 1.69 7.00
CA GLU A 82 7.44 2.02 7.92
C GLU A 82 6.14 2.38 7.17
N GLN A 83 6.23 3.10 6.04
CA GLN A 83 5.04 3.42 5.25
C GLN A 83 4.40 2.16 4.66
N ALA A 84 5.20 1.18 4.21
CA ALA A 84 4.69 -0.10 3.73
C ALA A 84 4.01 -0.90 4.86
N LEU A 85 4.57 -0.88 6.08
CA LEU A 85 3.94 -1.50 7.26
C LEU A 85 2.64 -0.81 7.65
N CYS A 86 2.57 0.52 7.56
CA CYS A 86 1.32 1.28 7.78
C CYS A 86 0.24 0.93 6.73
N ILE A 87 0.64 0.69 5.47
CA ILE A 87 -0.28 0.21 4.44
C ILE A 87 -0.81 -1.18 4.80
N LEU A 88 0.05 -2.10 5.26
CA LEU A 88 -0.39 -3.41 5.75
C LEU A 88 -1.33 -3.29 6.94
N GLY A 89 -1.05 -2.40 7.89
CA GLY A 89 -1.94 -2.13 9.03
C GLY A 89 -3.33 -1.68 8.57
N ASN A 90 -3.40 -0.80 7.56
CA ASN A 90 -4.66 -0.39 6.96
C ASN A 90 -5.38 -1.55 6.26
N ILE A 91 -4.67 -2.39 5.50
CA ILE A 91 -5.26 -3.58 4.86
C ILE A 91 -5.82 -4.54 5.92
N GLY A 92 -5.10 -4.73 7.02
CA GLY A 92 -5.50 -5.56 8.15
C GLY A 92 -6.76 -5.07 8.89
N ASP A 93 -7.10 -3.78 8.78
CA ASP A 93 -8.35 -3.23 9.31
C ASP A 93 -9.58 -3.58 8.45
N GLY A 94 -9.38 -4.01 7.19
CA GLY A 94 -10.47 -4.48 6.32
C GLY A 94 -11.03 -5.84 6.74
N GLU A 95 -12.32 -6.08 6.47
CA GLU A 95 -12.98 -7.30 6.93
C GLU A 95 -12.53 -8.54 6.15
N LYS A 96 -12.43 -8.42 4.82
CA LYS A 96 -11.94 -9.47 3.91
C LYS A 96 -10.51 -9.21 3.47
N ALA A 97 -10.09 -7.95 3.41
CA ALA A 97 -8.77 -7.57 2.95
C ALA A 97 -7.64 -8.16 3.80
N LYS A 98 -7.87 -8.35 5.12
CA LYS A 98 -6.91 -9.01 6.03
C LYS A 98 -6.54 -10.43 5.58
N ASP A 99 -7.46 -11.15 4.94
CA ASP A 99 -7.22 -12.52 4.46
C ASP A 99 -6.16 -12.55 3.36
N LEU A 100 -6.02 -11.44 2.59
CA LEU A 100 -4.97 -11.30 1.58
C LEU A 100 -3.57 -11.21 2.20
N ILE A 101 -3.45 -10.67 3.42
CA ILE A 101 -2.19 -10.68 4.17
C ILE A 101 -1.91 -12.10 4.65
N MET A 102 -2.91 -12.74 5.25
CA MET A 102 -2.77 -14.10 5.82
C MET A 102 -2.47 -15.16 4.75
N ALA A 103 -2.94 -14.96 3.51
CA ALA A 103 -2.67 -15.83 2.38
C ALA A 103 -1.31 -15.56 1.69
N ASN A 104 -0.58 -14.51 2.07
CA ASN A 104 0.67 -14.13 1.43
C ASN A 104 1.89 -14.47 2.32
N GLU A 105 2.47 -15.64 2.08
CA GLU A 105 3.61 -16.12 2.87
C GLU A 105 4.84 -15.22 2.82
N ASP A 106 5.08 -14.56 1.68
CA ASP A 106 6.25 -13.70 1.51
C ASP A 106 6.16 -12.46 2.40
N VAL A 107 4.97 -11.85 2.48
CA VAL A 107 4.69 -10.76 3.42
C VAL A 107 4.87 -11.23 4.87
N LEU A 108 4.29 -12.38 5.24
CA LEU A 108 4.38 -12.90 6.60
C LEU A 108 5.83 -13.20 7.01
N ARG A 109 6.61 -13.85 6.13
CA ARG A 109 8.03 -14.11 6.34
C ARG A 109 8.80 -12.81 6.54
N LYS A 110 8.48 -11.77 5.76
CA LYS A 110 9.15 -10.48 5.89
C LYS A 110 8.81 -9.72 7.17
N LEU A 111 7.58 -9.86 7.67
CA LEU A 111 7.22 -9.33 8.98
C LEU A 111 7.98 -10.02 10.11
N VAL A 112 8.17 -11.33 10.03
CA VAL A 112 8.99 -12.09 11.00
C VAL A 112 10.43 -11.59 11.00
N ASP A 113 11.04 -11.38 9.82
CA ASP A 113 12.40 -10.84 9.69
C ASP A 113 12.58 -9.48 10.39
N TYR A 114 11.53 -8.66 10.51
CA TYR A 114 11.58 -7.35 11.17
C TYR A 114 11.33 -7.39 12.68
N LEU A 115 10.82 -8.50 13.20
CA LEU A 115 10.52 -8.68 14.63
C LEU A 115 11.57 -9.52 15.36
N ALA A 116 12.40 -10.26 14.61
CA ALA A 116 13.53 -11.04 15.11
C ALA A 116 14.74 -10.15 15.42
#